data_AF-A0A4U9D9B0-F1
#
_entry.id   AF-A0A4U9D9B0-F1
#
_cell.length_a   1.000
_cell.length_b   1.000
_cell.length_c   1.000
_cell.angle_alpha   90.00
_cell.angle_beta   90.00
_cell.angle_gamma   90.00
#
_symmetry.space_group_name_H-M   'P 1'
#
loop_
_entity.id
_entity.type
_entity.pdbx_description
1 polymer ?
#
loop_
_entity_poly.entity_id
_entity_poly.type
_entity_poly.pdbx_seq_one_letter_code
_entity_poly.pdbx_strand_id
1 'polypeptide(L)'
;MRGPTSVLYGNSNPGGIVSMVSKRPTTEPLKEVQFKMGIDNLWQTGFDFSDAIDDNGVWSYRLTGLGRSQDAQQQMAKSTRYAVAPSFSWRPDDKTDFTFPEQLPERSVCGLLRLASARRDRGAVLRR
;
A
#
# COMPACT_ATOMS: atom_id res chain seq x y z
N MET A 1 18.53 12.15 3.53
CA MET A 1 19.77 12.86 3.94
C MET A 1 20.85 12.62 2.91
N ARG A 2 21.63 13.65 2.56
CA ARG A 2 22.85 13.50 1.74
C ARG A 2 24.05 13.63 2.68
N GLY A 3 25.03 12.74 2.58
CA GLY A 3 26.22 12.69 3.45
C GLY A 3 26.27 11.46 4.36
N PRO A 4 27.45 11.17 4.96
CA PRO A 4 27.67 9.99 5.78
C PRO A 4 26.75 10.02 7.01
N THR A 5 25.71 9.21 6.95
CA THR A 5 24.65 9.08 7.98
C THR A 5 24.88 7.88 8.88
N SER A 6 26.09 7.32 8.84
CA SER A 6 26.50 6.11 9.54
C SER A 6 26.43 6.22 11.06
N VAL A 7 26.50 7.42 11.64
CA VAL A 7 26.40 7.63 13.10
C VAL A 7 25.01 7.31 13.64
N LEU A 8 23.95 7.57 12.87
CA LEU A 8 22.56 7.33 13.29
C LEU A 8 21.96 6.05 12.70
N TYR A 9 22.43 5.61 11.52
CA TYR A 9 21.82 4.52 10.75
C TYR A 9 22.79 3.37 10.43
N GLY A 10 24.03 3.40 10.93
CA GLY A 10 25.00 2.32 10.78
C GLY A 10 25.40 2.06 9.33
N ASN A 11 25.11 0.87 8.81
CA ASN A 11 25.50 0.41 7.47
C ASN A 11 24.67 1.11 6.37
N SER A 12 24.92 2.41 6.19
CA SER A 12 24.23 3.26 5.21
C SER A 12 25.01 3.29 3.90
N ASN A 13 24.32 3.08 2.77
CA ASN A 13 24.89 3.24 1.43
C ASN A 13 25.43 4.69 1.26
N PRO A 14 26.65 4.91 0.73
CA PRO A 14 27.28 6.24 0.66
C PRO A 14 26.49 7.29 -0.15
N GLY A 15 25.50 6.88 -0.94
CA GLY A 15 24.56 7.77 -1.63
C GLY A 15 23.54 8.48 -0.70
N GLY A 16 23.43 8.05 0.56
CA GLY A 16 22.50 8.59 1.55
C GLY A 16 21.22 7.76 1.72
N ILE A 17 20.38 8.15 2.69
CA ILE A 17 19.15 7.43 3.06
C ILE A 17 17.93 8.28 2.73
N VAL A 18 16.88 7.64 2.21
CA VAL A 18 15.53 8.21 2.07
C VAL A 18 14.70 7.72 3.26
N SER A 19 14.20 8.65 4.07
CA SER A 19 13.29 8.33 5.17
C SER A 19 11.85 8.39 4.66
N MET A 20 11.13 7.29 4.78
CA MET A 20 9.68 7.24 4.55
C MET A 20 9.01 7.05 5.90
N VAL A 21 8.07 7.94 6.24
CA VAL A 21 7.30 7.86 7.47
C VAL A 21 5.84 7.54 7.14
N SER A 22 5.31 6.51 7.80
CA SER A 22 3.90 6.13 7.64
C SER A 22 2.99 7.14 8.33
N LYS A 23 1.79 7.29 7.77
CA LYS A 23 0.70 8.07 8.38
C LYS A 23 0.40 7.52 9.79
N ARG A 24 0.21 8.42 10.75
CA ARG A 24 -0.14 8.06 12.15
C ARG A 24 -1.63 8.30 12.40
N PRO A 25 -2.25 7.55 13.34
CA PRO A 25 -3.59 7.84 13.81
C PRO A 25 -3.71 9.26 14.36
N THR A 26 -4.81 9.94 14.05
CA THR A 26 -5.22 11.20 14.66
C THR A 26 -6.46 10.98 15.50
N THR A 27 -6.56 11.71 16.61
CA THR A 27 -7.74 11.71 17.50
C THR A 27 -8.91 12.51 16.93
N GLU A 28 -8.66 13.40 15.97
CA GLU A 28 -9.71 14.06 15.20
C GLU A 28 -10.25 13.14 14.09
N PRO A 29 -11.59 13.07 13.92
CA PRO A 29 -12.21 12.28 12.87
C PRO A 29 -11.80 12.80 11.48
N LEU A 30 -10.98 12.02 10.79
CA LEU A 30 -10.56 12.26 9.41
C LEU A 30 -11.18 11.20 8.53
N LYS A 31 -12.04 11.61 7.59
CA LYS A 31 -12.73 10.72 6.67
C LYS A 31 -12.56 11.26 5.26
N GLU A 32 -11.58 10.74 4.55
CA GLU A 32 -11.26 11.20 3.21
C GLU A 32 -11.40 10.06 2.20
N VAL A 33 -12.08 10.34 1.10
CA VAL A 33 -12.14 9.46 -0.06
C VAL A 33 -11.64 10.24 -1.26
N GLN A 34 -10.64 9.70 -1.94
CA GLN A 34 -10.06 10.28 -3.13
C GLN A 34 -10.34 9.39 -4.33
N PHE A 35 -10.80 10.01 -5.41
CA PHE A 35 -10.94 9.35 -6.70
C PHE A 35 -10.18 10.15 -7.76
N LYS A 36 -9.41 9.46 -8.59
CA LYS A 36 -8.60 10.05 -9.65
C LYS A 36 -8.76 9.23 -10.92
N MET A 37 -8.94 9.94 -12.03
CA MET A 37 -8.96 9.39 -13.39
C MET A 37 -7.98 10.18 -14.26
N GLY A 38 -7.38 9.55 -15.27
CA GLY A 38 -6.40 10.21 -16.13
C GLY A 38 -6.03 9.43 -17.39
N ILE A 39 -4.92 9.83 -17.98
CA ILE A 39 -4.37 9.27 -19.23
C ILE A 39 -3.87 7.84 -18.97
N ASP A 40 -3.79 7.01 -20.02
CA ASP A 40 -3.35 5.59 -19.98
C ASP A 40 -4.26 4.70 -19.12
N ASN A 41 -5.58 4.94 -19.23
CA ASN A 41 -6.59 4.24 -18.43
C ASN A 41 -6.29 4.29 -16.92
N LEU A 42 -5.66 5.37 -16.46
CA LEU A 42 -5.38 5.58 -15.05
C LEU A 42 -6.70 5.73 -14.30
N TRP A 43 -6.97 4.81 -13.40
CA TRP A 43 -7.97 4.97 -12.36
C TRP A 43 -7.33 4.67 -11.01
N GLN A 44 -7.60 5.53 -10.04
CA GLN A 44 -7.10 5.39 -8.69
C GLN A 44 -8.21 5.79 -7.72
N THR A 45 -8.47 4.91 -6.77
CA THR A 45 -9.34 5.15 -5.63
C THR A 45 -8.52 4.97 -4.36
N GLY A 46 -8.71 5.87 -3.42
CA GLY A 46 -8.09 5.80 -2.11
C GLY A 46 -9.08 6.21 -1.04
N PHE A 47 -8.97 5.60 0.12
CA PHE A 47 -9.73 5.99 1.29
C PHE A 47 -8.79 6.07 2.49
N ASP A 48 -9.05 7.03 3.36
CA ASP A 48 -8.29 7.26 4.57
C ASP A 48 -9.27 7.64 5.67
N PHE A 49 -9.44 6.73 6.62
CA PHE A 49 -10.29 6.92 7.78
C PHE A 49 -9.43 6.88 9.02
N SER A 50 -9.48 7.93 9.84
CA SER A 50 -8.85 7.98 11.15
C SER A 50 -9.86 8.52 12.14
N ASP A 51 -9.91 7.95 13.34
CA ASP A 51 -10.80 8.43 14.40
C ASP A 51 -10.32 7.98 15.78
N ALA A 52 -10.81 8.67 16.82
CA ALA A 52 -10.77 8.16 18.18
C ALA A 52 -11.91 7.14 18.39
N ILE A 53 -11.63 6.09 19.14
CA ILE A 53 -12.63 5.06 19.51
C ILE A 53 -13.34 5.46 20.82
N ASP A 54 -12.68 6.26 21.65
CA ASP A 54 -13.19 6.71 22.95
C ASP A 54 -13.23 8.24 23.05
N ASP A 55 -14.13 8.74 23.91
CA ASP A 55 -14.30 10.19 24.14
C ASP A 55 -13.05 10.85 24.75
N ASN A 56 -12.20 10.05 25.41
CA ASN A 56 -10.95 10.50 26.03
C ASN A 56 -9.74 10.46 25.06
N GLY A 57 -9.89 9.90 23.85
CA GLY A 57 -8.81 9.79 22.86
C GLY A 57 -7.66 8.83 23.23
N VAL A 58 -7.85 7.95 24.21
CA VAL A 58 -6.87 6.92 24.62
C VAL A 58 -6.69 5.88 23.52
N TRP A 59 -7.73 5.62 22.73
CA TRP A 59 -7.69 4.66 21.64
C TRP A 59 -7.98 5.36 20.33
N SER A 60 -7.06 5.25 19.37
CA SER A 60 -7.26 5.77 18.01
C SER A 60 -6.89 4.74 16.97
N TYR A 61 -7.60 4.78 15.85
CA TYR A 61 -7.32 3.91 14.71
C TYR A 61 -7.18 4.74 13.45
N ARG A 62 -6.45 4.19 12.48
CA ARG A 62 -6.43 4.69 11.11
C ARG A 62 -6.37 3.55 10.13
N LEU A 63 -7.26 3.58 9.16
CA LEU A 63 -7.35 2.63 8.07
C LEU A 63 -7.20 3.39 6.76
N THR A 64 -6.08 3.18 6.08
CA THR A 64 -5.85 3.71 4.74
C THR A 64 -5.83 2.58 3.72
N GLY A 65 -6.47 2.80 2.58
CA GLY A 65 -6.47 1.89 1.44
C GLY A 65 -6.23 2.63 0.13
N LEU A 66 -5.56 1.95 -0.81
CA LEU A 66 -5.32 2.45 -2.15
C LEU A 66 -5.52 1.33 -3.16
N GLY A 67 -6.38 1.57 -4.15
CA GLY A 67 -6.50 0.76 -5.36
C GLY A 67 -6.18 1.61 -6.57
N ARG A 68 -5.17 1.23 -7.35
CA ARG A 68 -4.76 1.94 -8.56
C ARG A 68 -4.55 0.95 -9.70
N SER A 69 -5.01 1.30 -10.89
CA SER A 69 -4.60 0.64 -12.11
C SER A 69 -4.24 1.66 -13.18
N GLN A 70 -3.22 1.34 -13.96
CA GLN A 70 -2.79 2.15 -15.08
C GLN A 70 -2.12 1.26 -16.12
N ASP A 71 -2.30 1.59 -17.40
CA ASP A 71 -1.52 1.01 -18.48
C ASP A 71 -0.14 1.67 -18.51
N ALA A 72 0.93 0.87 -18.61
CA ALA A 72 2.28 1.41 -18.70
C ALA A 72 2.57 1.90 -20.12
N GLN A 73 3.53 2.81 -20.25
CA GLN A 73 4.00 3.32 -21.55
C GLN A 73 4.57 2.19 -22.45
N GLN A 74 5.02 1.09 -21.85
CA GLN A 74 5.50 -0.10 -22.55
C GLN A 74 4.32 -0.94 -23.07
N GLN A 75 4.39 -1.42 -24.32
CA GLN A 75 3.31 -2.19 -24.92
C GLN A 75 2.93 -3.42 -24.07
N MET A 76 1.61 -3.59 -23.84
CA MET A 76 1.00 -4.70 -23.10
C MET A 76 1.34 -4.81 -21.61
N ALA A 77 2.05 -3.83 -21.03
CA ALA A 77 2.30 -3.82 -19.59
C ALA A 77 1.19 -3.07 -18.86
N LYS A 78 0.54 -3.74 -17.89
CA LYS A 78 -0.45 -3.14 -16.99
C LYS A 78 0.05 -3.21 -15.55
N SER A 79 -0.11 -2.12 -14.82
CA SER A 79 0.26 -2.03 -13.41
C SER A 79 -1.00 -1.82 -12.58
N THR A 80 -1.45 -2.89 -11.91
CA THR A 80 -2.51 -2.80 -10.90
C THR A 80 -1.89 -2.97 -9.52
N ARG A 81 -2.19 -2.04 -8.61
CA ARG A 81 -1.65 -1.96 -7.25
C ARG A 81 -2.77 -1.85 -6.25
N TYR A 82 -2.70 -2.69 -5.24
CA TYR A 82 -3.57 -2.61 -4.06
C TYR A 82 -2.70 -2.58 -2.82
N ALA A 83 -2.96 -1.62 -1.95
CA ALA A 83 -2.29 -1.48 -0.67
C ALA A 83 -3.34 -1.16 0.41
N VAL A 84 -3.16 -1.76 1.59
CA VAL A 84 -3.98 -1.50 2.77
C VAL A 84 -3.03 -1.35 3.94
N ALA A 85 -3.22 -0.31 4.74
CA ALA A 85 -2.40 -0.01 5.91
C ALA A 85 -3.32 0.30 7.09
N PRO A 86 -3.65 -0.73 7.91
CA PRO A 86 -4.28 -0.52 9.19
C PRO A 86 -3.24 -0.08 10.24
N SER A 87 -3.60 0.87 11.08
CA SER A 87 -2.76 1.28 12.20
C SER A 87 -3.60 1.60 13.41
N PHE A 88 -3.04 1.31 14.57
CA PHE A 88 -3.73 1.44 15.83
C PHE A 88 -2.80 2.09 16.86
N SER A 89 -3.33 3.00 17.67
CA SER A 89 -2.57 3.67 18.72
C SER A 89 -3.35 3.62 20.04
N TRP A 90 -2.60 3.35 21.10
CA TRP A 90 -3.04 3.29 22.47
C TRP A 90 -2.21 4.25 23.32
N ARG A 91 -2.89 5.23 23.92
CA ARG A 91 -2.30 6.33 24.69
C ARG A 91 -2.91 6.38 26.10
N PRO A 92 -2.47 5.50 27.02
CA PRO A 92 -3.08 5.40 28.35
C PRO A 92 -2.86 6.64 29.24
N ASP A 93 -1.82 7.44 28.98
CA ASP A 93 -1.51 8.70 29.67
C ASP A 93 -0.74 9.61 28.70
N ASP A 94 -0.65 10.92 28.99
CA ASP A 94 0.00 11.94 28.14
C ASP A 94 1.50 11.65 27.88
N LYS A 95 2.11 10.81 28.72
CA LYS A 95 3.53 10.43 28.66
C LYS A 95 3.80 9.10 27.97
N THR A 96 2.76 8.32 27.64
CA THR A 96 2.91 6.96 27.12
C THR A 96 2.09 6.77 25.85
N ASP A 97 2.75 6.45 24.74
CA ASP A 97 2.12 6.19 23.44
C ASP A 97 2.67 4.88 22.86
N PHE A 98 1.77 3.92 22.68
CA PHE A 98 2.02 2.70 21.93
C PHE A 98 1.31 2.78 20.59
N THR A 99 2.08 2.84 19.51
CA THR A 99 1.55 2.78 18.14
C THR A 99 1.94 1.47 17.48
N PHE A 100 0.94 0.74 16.97
CA PHE A 100 1.06 -0.50 16.22
C PHE A 100 0.69 -0.24 14.75
N PRO A 101 1.68 0.11 13.91
CA PRO A 101 1.46 0.22 12.47
C PRO A 101 1.56 -1.16 11.83
N GLU A 102 0.53 -1.56 11.09
CA GLU A 102 0.57 -2.72 10.21
C GLU A 102 0.47 -2.23 8.75
N GLN A 103 1.33 -2.75 7.89
CA GLN A 103 1.31 -2.40 6.48
C GLN A 103 1.27 -3.68 5.66
N LEU A 104 0.13 -3.93 5.02
CA LEU A 104 0.03 -5.04 4.10
C LEU A 104 0.71 -4.63 2.78
N PRO A 105 1.75 -5.37 2.35
CA PRO A 105 2.58 -4.96 1.24
C PRO A 105 1.79 -4.97 -0.07
N GLU A 106 2.15 -4.00 -0.92
CA GLU A 106 1.58 -3.77 -2.24
C GLU A 106 1.64 -5.03 -3.10
N ARG A 107 0.48 -5.59 -3.48
CA ARG A 107 0.41 -6.65 -4.49
C ARG A 107 0.29 -6.02 -5.86
N SER A 108 1.39 -6.03 -6.61
CA SER A 108 1.41 -5.68 -8.03
C SER A 108 1.01 -6.90 -8.86
N VAL A 109 -0.21 -6.90 -9.41
CA VAL A 109 -0.58 -7.89 -10.42
C VAL A 109 -0.18 -7.31 -11.77
N CYS A 110 1.00 -7.71 -12.26
CA CYS A 110 1.30 -7.55 -13.67
C CYS A 110 0.40 -8.53 -14.42
N GLY A 111 -0.28 -8.08 -15.47
CA GLY A 111 -1.18 -8.91 -16.28
C GLY A 111 -0.44 -10.02 -17.03
N LEU A 112 0.06 -11.03 -16.31
CA LEU A 112 0.54 -12.30 -16.84
C LEU A 112 -0.63 -13.31 -16.89
N LEU A 113 -1.81 -12.88 -17.33
CA LEU A 113 -2.92 -13.78 -17.64
C LEU A 113 -2.91 -14.09 -19.15
N ARG A 114 -1.81 -14.70 -19.62
CA ARG A 114 -1.79 -15.51 -20.84
C ARG A 114 -1.07 -16.80 -20.50
N LEU A 115 -1.83 -17.85 -20.23
CA LEU A 115 -1.53 -19.29 -20.40
C LEU A 115 -2.32 -20.14 -19.37
N ALA A 116 -3.64 -20.05 -19.37
CA ALA A 116 -4.49 -21.02 -18.66
C ALA A 116 -5.69 -21.52 -19.49
N SER A 117 -5.71 -21.30 -20.81
CA SER A 117 -6.76 -21.83 -21.70
C SER A 117 -6.25 -22.67 -22.88
N ALA A 118 -4.95 -22.91 -23.02
CA ALA A 118 -4.39 -23.68 -24.14
C ALA A 118 -3.98 -25.13 -23.76
N ARG A 119 -4.67 -25.74 -22.79
CA ARG A 119 -4.45 -27.15 -22.40
C ARG A 119 -5.75 -27.93 -22.25
N ARG A 120 -6.63 -27.79 -23.24
CA ARG A 120 -7.75 -28.70 -23.50
C ARG A 120 -7.79 -28.89 -25.01
N ASP A 121 -7.76 -30.15 -25.46
CA ASP A 121 -7.74 -30.61 -26.86
C ASP A 121 -6.40 -30.71 -27.60
N ARG A 122 -5.48 -31.51 -27.06
CA ARG A 122 -4.74 -32.47 -27.91
C ARG A 122 -4.86 -33.86 -27.33
N GLY A 123 -5.89 -34.58 -27.75
CA GLY A 123 -6.13 -35.95 -27.34
C GLY A 123 -7.10 -36.66 -28.27
N ALA A 124 -6.77 -36.77 -29.56
CA ALA A 124 -7.46 -37.69 -30.47
C ALA A 124 -6.68 -37.90 -31.79
N VAL A 125 -5.47 -38.47 -31.74
CA VAL A 125 -4.91 -39.24 -32.87
C VAL A 125 -4.03 -40.35 -32.31
N LEU A 126 -4.60 -41.55 -32.15
CA LEU A 126 -3.96 -42.85 -32.41
C LEU A 126 -4.94 -43.97 -31.98
N ARG A 127 -5.57 -44.63 -32.96
CA ARG A 127 -5.97 -46.06 -32.96
C ARG A 127 -6.89 -46.36 -34.16
N ARG A 128 -6.32 -46.67 -35.31
CA ARG A 128 -6.33 -47.98 -35.98
C ARG A 128 -5.70 -47.86 -37.35
#